data_AF-A0A2L0UC94-F1
#
_entry.id   AF-A0A2L0UC94-F1
#
_cell.length_a   1.000
_cell.length_b   1.000
_cell.length_c   1.000
_cell.angle_alpha   90.00
_cell.angle_beta   90.00
_cell.angle_gamma   90.00
#
_symmetry.space_group_name_H-M   'P 1'
#
loop_
_entity.id
_entity.type
_entity.pdbx_description
1 polymer ?
#
loop_
_entity_poly.entity_id
_entity_poly.type
_entity_poly.pdbx_seq_one_letter_code
_entity_poly.pdbx_strand_id
1 'polypeptide(L)' 'MTSSTTTPTHDPSRSIRAARGPQLTAKSWQTEAPLRMLMNNLDPEVAERPEDLVVYGGTGRAAR' A
#
# COMPACT_ATOMS: atom_id res chain seq x y z
N MET A 1 -11.03 -2.79 30.97
CA MET A 1 -9.71 -2.36 30.47
C MET A 1 -9.62 -2.78 29.01
N THR A 2 -10.04 -1.93 28.08
CA THR A 2 -10.00 -2.21 26.63
C THR A 2 -8.81 -1.47 26.03
N SER A 3 -7.74 -2.20 25.72
CA SER A 3 -6.57 -1.64 25.05
C SER A 3 -6.90 -1.41 23.57
N SER A 4 -7.17 -0.16 23.21
CA SER A 4 -7.23 0.28 21.82
C SER A 4 -5.83 0.23 21.22
N THR A 5 -5.56 -0.76 20.37
CA THR A 5 -4.31 -0.86 19.61
C THR A 5 -4.36 0.18 18.50
N THR A 6 -3.73 1.34 18.71
CA THR A 6 -3.51 2.33 17.65
C THR A 6 -2.47 1.75 16.69
N THR A 7 -2.90 1.34 15.50
CA THR A 7 -1.96 0.99 14.42
C THR A 7 -1.10 2.21 14.11
N PRO A 8 0.24 2.12 14.16
CA PRO A 8 1.09 3.25 13.86
C PRO A 8 0.97 3.62 12.37
N THR A 9 0.72 4.90 12.11
CA THR A 9 0.60 5.46 10.76
C THR A 9 1.89 5.27 9.95
N HIS A 10 3.03 5.36 10.63
CA HIS A 10 4.37 5.17 10.11
C HIS A 10 4.91 3.79 10.48
N ASP A 11 5.41 3.03 9.51
CA ASP A 11 6.08 1.74 9.73
C ASP A 11 7.29 1.60 8.80
N PRO A 12 8.52 1.77 9.31
CA PRO A 12 9.73 1.74 8.49
C PRO A 12 10.07 0.34 7.98
N SER A 13 9.43 -0.72 8.49
CA SER A 13 9.62 -2.10 8.02
C SER A 13 8.69 -2.47 6.85
N ARG A 14 7.73 -1.59 6.52
CA ARG A 14 6.71 -1.84 5.50
C ARG A 14 7.31 -1.74 4.10
N SER A 15 7.36 -2.87 3.40
CA SER A 15 7.67 -2.94 1.97
C SER A 15 6.48 -3.51 1.21
N ILE A 16 5.74 -2.65 0.51
CA ILE A 16 4.60 -3.04 -0.33
C ILE A 16 5.08 -3.07 -1.78
N ARG A 17 4.79 -4.15 -2.51
CA ARG A 17 5.06 -4.25 -3.95
C ARG A 17 3.91 -4.95 -4.66
N ALA A 18 3.54 -4.49 -5.84
CA ALA A 18 2.46 -5.10 -6.60
C ALA A 18 2.83 -6.52 -7.07
N ALA A 19 1.89 -7.47 -6.94
CA ALA A 19 2.03 -8.82 -7.49
C ALA A 19 2.23 -8.77 -9.02
N ARG A 20 3.10 -9.65 -9.53
CA ARG A 20 3.47 -9.74 -10.96
C ARG A 20 3.02 -11.07 -11.55
N GLY A 21 2.89 -11.11 -12.88
CA GLY A 21 2.45 -12.31 -13.60
C GLY A 21 0.94 -12.55 -13.57
N PRO A 22 0.45 -13.67 -14.13
CA PRO A 22 -0.98 -13.90 -14.36
C PRO A 22 -1.75 -14.39 -13.12
N GLN A 23 -1.06 -14.62 -11.99
CA GLN A 23 -1.62 -15.32 -10.84
C GLN A 23 -2.38 -14.33 -9.96
N LEU A 24 -3.65 -14.62 -9.69
CA LEU A 24 -4.53 -13.74 -8.93
C LEU A 24 -4.35 -13.91 -7.42
N THR A 25 -4.32 -12.79 -6.69
CA THR A 25 -4.43 -12.77 -5.23
C THR A 25 -5.89 -12.57 -4.81
N ALA A 26 -6.62 -11.74 -5.56
CA ALA A 26 -8.06 -11.53 -5.44
C ALA A 26 -8.86 -12.58 -6.23
N LYS A 27 -10.19 -12.52 -6.15
CA LYS A 27 -11.09 -13.51 -6.77
C LYS A 27 -11.32 -13.28 -8.28
N SER A 28 -10.98 -12.09 -8.78
CA SER A 28 -11.21 -11.73 -10.18
C SER A 28 -10.26 -10.62 -10.62
N TRP A 29 -10.05 -10.48 -11.93
CA TRP A 29 -9.23 -9.39 -12.48
C TRP A 29 -9.79 -8.00 -12.17
N GLN A 30 -11.12 -7.85 -12.10
CA GLN A 30 -11.77 -6.59 -11.77
C GLN A 30 -11.41 -6.10 -10.35
N THR A 31 -11.09 -7.03 -9.45
CA THR A 31 -10.67 -6.71 -8.07
C THR A 31 -9.15 -6.75 -7.89
N GLU A 32 -8.45 -7.59 -8.67
CA GLU A 32 -6.98 -7.66 -8.68
C GLU A 32 -6.33 -6.40 -9.28
N ALA A 33 -6.87 -5.88 -10.38
CA ALA A 33 -6.31 -4.71 -11.06
C ALA A 33 -6.21 -3.47 -10.15
N PRO A 34 -7.28 -3.02 -9.46
CA PRO A 34 -7.17 -1.89 -8.54
C PRO A 34 -6.27 -2.21 -7.33
N LEU A 35 -6.25 -3.45 -6.84
CA LEU A 35 -5.33 -3.87 -5.79
C LEU A 35 -3.86 -3.70 -6.21
N ARG A 36 -3.50 -4.18 -7.41
CA ARG A 36 -2.14 -4.04 -7.93
C ARG A 36 -1.76 -2.58 -8.17
N MET A 37 -2.69 -1.76 -8.66
CA MET A 37 -2.44 -0.32 -8.83
C MET A 37 -2.23 0.39 -7.50
N LEU A 38 -3.02 0.05 -6.48
CA LEU A 38 -2.81 0.58 -5.13
C LEU A 38 -1.44 0.19 -4.57
N MET A 39 -1.07 -1.10 -4.69
CA MET A 39 0.24 -1.58 -4.23
C MET A 39 1.39 -0.97 -5.01
N ASN A 40 1.21 -0.72 -6.32
CA ASN A 40 2.22 -0.07 -7.16
C ASN A 40 2.46 1.37 -6.74
N ASN A 41 1.42 2.11 -6.34
CA ASN A 41 1.58 3.48 -5.80
C ASN A 41 2.39 3.51 -4.50
N LEU A 42 2.51 2.37 -3.80
CA LEU A 42 3.24 2.23 -2.54
C LEU A 42 4.55 1.45 -2.70
N ASP A 43 4.95 1.14 -3.92
CA ASP A 43 6.22 0.48 -4.21
C ASP A 43 7.38 1.43 -3.84
N PRO A 44 8.41 1.00 -3.09
CA PRO A 44 9.56 1.85 -2.77
C PRO A 44 10.29 2.45 -3.97
N GLU A 45 10.13 1.85 -5.17
CA GLU A 45 10.70 2.39 -6.41
C GLU A 45 9.80 3.46 -7.07
N VAL A 46 8.56 3.64 -6.58
CA VAL A 46 7.54 4.55 -7.13
C VAL A 46 7.15 5.64 -6.13
N ALA A 47 6.92 5.28 -4.88
CA ALA A 47 6.45 6.16 -3.81
C ALA A 47 7.59 7.00 -3.23
N GLU A 48 7.31 8.26 -2.92
CA GLU A 48 8.26 9.15 -2.25
C GLU A 48 8.55 8.71 -0.80
N ARG A 49 7.51 8.31 -0.05
CA ARG A 49 7.61 7.87 1.36
C ARG A 49 6.59 6.75 1.66
N PRO A 50 6.83 5.51 1.19
CA PRO A 50 5.89 4.39 1.31
C PRO A 50 5.56 3.99 2.76
N GLU A 51 6.49 4.18 3.69
CA GLU A 51 6.32 3.88 5.12
C GLU A 51 5.23 4.73 5.79
N ASP A 52 4.95 5.92 5.22
CA ASP A 52 3.86 6.83 5.60
C ASP A 52 2.65 6.74 4.67
N LEU A 53 2.67 5.79 3.73
CA LEU A 53 1.70 5.63 2.66
C LEU A 53 1.63 6.82 1.69
N VAL A 54 2.66 7.67 1.65
CA VAL A 54 2.73 8.86 0.80
C VAL A 54 3.32 8.50 -0.56
N VAL A 55 2.58 8.82 -1.62
CA VAL A 55 2.98 8.54 -3.02
C VAL A 55 3.81 9.70 -3.58
N TYR A 56 3.26 10.92 -3.53
CA TYR A 56 3.93 12.15 -3.98
C TYR A 56 3.26 13.39 -3.37
N GLY A 57 3.88 14.56 -3.55
CA GLY A 57 3.27 15.85 -3.24
C GLY A 57 3.19 16.15 -1.74
N GLY A 58 4.18 15.67 -0.97
CA GLY A 58 4.33 15.93 0.46
C GLY A 58 3.40 15.09 1.35
N THR A 59 2.09 15.18 1.17
CA THR A 59 1.08 14.49 2.01
C THR A 59 0.06 13.65 1.23
N GLY A 60 0.20 13.53 -0.09
CA GLY A 60 -0.66 12.72 -0.94
C GLY A 60 -0.54 11.23 -0.61
N ARG A 61 -1.42 10.72 0.26
CA ARG A 61 -1.43 9.32 0.72
C ARG A 61 -2.32 8.42 -0.12
N ALA A 62 -1.90 7.18 -0.32
CA ALA A 62 -2.67 6.16 -1.04
C ALA A 62 -3.85 5.62 -0.21
N ALA A 63 -3.77 5.68 1.11
CA ALA A 63 -4.82 5.25 2.04
C ALA A 63 -4.76 6.07 3.34
N ARG A 64 -5.88 6.08 4.09
CA ARG A 64 -6.02 6.85 5.34
C ARG A 64 -5.69 6.01 6.57
#